data_AF-E2A1S3-F1
#
_entry.id   AF-E2A1S3-F1
#
_cell.length_a   1.000
_cell.length_b   1.000
_cell.length_c   1.000
_cell.angle_alpha   90.00
_cell.angle_beta   90.00
_cell.angle_gamma   90.00
#
_symmetry.space_group_name_H-M   'P 1'
#
loop_
_entity.id
_entity.type
_entity.pdbx_description
1 polymer ?
#
loop_
_entity_poly.entity_id
_entity_poly.type
_entity_poly.pdbx_seq_one_letter_code
_entity_poly.pdbx_strand_id
1 'polypeptide(L)'
;MSIVTETHLKNISIDVWLVPHISHIITDLKNENDFVLVNSQSEFIYNTIGCYRVNYDAKNWNRLTHCLNSKFFGKIHVLDRAKIIDDAFHFLMTGRLNSTVFVDISHYLWQDTDYIAWYPMFKNLEYISGFFAYPESAYSPIKV
;
A
#
# COMPACT_ATOMS: atom_id res chain seq x y z
N MET A 1 13.53 2.80 -3.81
CA MET A 1 13.14 3.70 -4.91
C MET A 1 11.69 4.06 -4.65
N SER A 2 11.39 5.34 -4.42
CA SER A 2 10.05 5.80 -4.01
C SER A 2 9.42 6.51 -5.20
N ILE A 3 8.17 6.17 -5.54
CA ILE A 3 7.47 6.67 -6.72
C ILE A 3 6.29 7.51 -6.25
N VAL A 4 6.15 8.73 -6.78
CA VAL A 4 4.98 9.62 -6.60
C VAL A 4 4.42 9.93 -7.99
N THR A 5 3.09 9.91 -8.16
CA THR A 5 2.31 9.95 -9.43
C THR A 5 0.90 10.52 -9.21
N GLU A 6 0.14 10.89 -10.27
CA GLU A 6 -1.22 11.52 -10.48
C GLU A 6 -1.54 11.63 -12.03
N THR A 7 -2.55 12.38 -12.53
CA THR A 7 -3.43 11.80 -13.58
C THR A 7 -3.97 12.65 -14.74
N HIS A 8 -4.43 11.95 -15.80
CA HIS A 8 -5.65 12.27 -16.58
C HIS A 8 -6.68 11.13 -16.38
N LEU A 9 -7.90 11.43 -15.90
CA LEU A 9 -8.94 10.42 -15.68
C LEU A 9 -9.79 10.12 -16.93
N LYS A 10 -9.55 8.95 -17.50
CA LYS A 10 -10.54 7.88 -17.72
C LYS A 10 -9.87 6.60 -17.17
N ASN A 11 -10.55 5.46 -17.05
CA ASN A 11 -9.90 4.17 -16.77
C ASN A 11 -8.74 3.92 -17.76
N ILE A 12 -7.57 4.43 -17.46
CA ILE A 12 -6.38 4.40 -18.29
C ILE A 12 -5.33 3.84 -17.34
N SER A 13 -5.04 2.54 -17.52
CA SER A 13 -3.75 2.01 -17.13
C SER A 13 -2.71 2.83 -17.89
N ILE A 14 -2.04 3.74 -17.20
CA ILE A 14 -0.94 4.48 -17.79
C ILE A 14 0.29 3.59 -17.65
N ASP A 15 0.62 2.87 -18.73
CA ASP A 15 1.82 2.06 -18.79
C ASP A 15 3.04 2.98 -19.05
N VAL A 16 3.58 3.58 -17.99
CA VAL A 16 4.84 4.35 -18.07
C VAL A 16 6.02 3.48 -17.67
N TRP A 17 6.99 3.32 -18.57
CA TRP A 17 8.27 2.70 -18.26
C TRP A 17 9.22 3.72 -17.61
N LEU A 18 9.68 3.41 -16.40
CA LEU A 18 10.73 4.19 -15.73
C LEU A 18 12.08 3.90 -16.38
N VAL A 19 12.66 4.90 -17.02
CA VAL A 19 14.03 4.87 -17.59
C VAL A 19 15.00 5.43 -16.54
N PRO A 20 16.27 4.97 -16.43
CA PRO A 20 17.20 5.35 -15.35
C PRO A 20 17.43 6.86 -15.11
N HIS A 21 17.04 7.72 -16.06
CA HIS A 21 17.23 9.17 -16.00
C HIS A 21 15.97 9.94 -15.59
N ILE A 22 14.85 9.26 -15.34
CA ILE A 22 13.60 9.88 -14.87
C ILE A 22 13.47 9.60 -13.38
N SER A 23 13.68 10.62 -12.55
CA SER A 23 13.55 10.51 -11.09
C SER A 23 12.16 10.87 -10.56
N HIS A 24 11.35 11.59 -11.35
CA HIS A 24 10.03 12.05 -10.95
C HIS A 24 9.07 12.02 -12.14
N ILE A 25 7.87 11.50 -11.92
CA ILE A 25 6.73 11.70 -12.82
C ILE A 25 5.81 12.66 -12.08
N ILE A 26 5.76 13.91 -12.52
CA ILE A 26 4.80 14.90 -12.00
C ILE A 26 3.50 14.72 -12.75
N THR A 27 2.46 15.01 -12.03
CA THR A 27 1.18 14.47 -12.31
C THR A 27 0.20 15.29 -11.50
N ASP A 28 -0.97 15.63 -12.06
CA ASP A 28 -1.98 16.44 -11.37
C ASP A 28 -3.25 15.63 -11.00
N LEU A 29 -3.61 15.56 -9.72
CA LEU A 29 -4.92 15.09 -9.27
C LEU A 29 -5.91 16.25 -9.37
N LYS A 30 -6.92 16.09 -10.22
CA LYS A 30 -7.98 17.09 -10.40
C LYS A 30 -8.84 17.28 -9.14
N ASN A 31 -8.91 16.27 -8.28
CA ASN A 31 -9.70 16.29 -7.06
C ASN A 31 -8.81 16.03 -5.85
N GLU A 32 -9.02 16.82 -4.79
CA GLU A 32 -8.30 16.67 -3.54
C GLU A 32 -8.56 15.33 -2.83
N ASN A 33 -9.55 14.56 -3.28
CA ASN A 33 -9.91 13.25 -2.72
C ASN A 33 -9.42 12.04 -3.53
N ASP A 34 -8.85 12.25 -4.71
CA ASP A 34 -8.40 11.14 -5.55
C ASP A 34 -7.06 10.59 -5.04
N PHE A 35 -6.82 9.29 -5.23
CA PHE A 35 -5.55 8.65 -4.89
C PHE A 35 -4.93 7.99 -6.12
N VAL A 36 -3.66 7.66 -6.02
CA VAL A 36 -2.92 7.02 -7.08
C VAL A 36 -2.38 5.69 -6.61
N LEU A 37 -2.70 4.67 -7.39
CA LEU A 37 -2.23 3.31 -7.20
C LEU A 37 -1.32 2.97 -8.38
N VAL A 38 -0.05 2.84 -8.09
CA VAL A 38 0.99 2.43 -9.06
C VAL A 38 1.13 0.92 -9.00
N ASN A 39 1.51 0.29 -10.12
CA ASN A 39 1.71 -1.16 -10.21
C ASN A 39 0.42 -1.96 -9.90
N SER A 40 -0.72 -1.38 -10.27
CA SER A 40 -2.04 -1.99 -10.14
C SER A 40 -2.23 -3.10 -11.16
N GLN A 41 -2.86 -4.20 -10.74
CA GLN A 41 -3.12 -5.33 -11.61
C GLN A 41 -4.37 -5.10 -12.46
N SER A 42 -4.18 -5.15 -13.78
CA SER A 42 -5.27 -5.28 -14.75
C SER A 42 -5.62 -6.77 -14.96
N GLU A 43 -6.91 -7.06 -15.17
CA GLU A 43 -7.48 -8.41 -15.38
C GLU A 43 -6.80 -9.23 -16.50
N PHE A 44 -5.99 -8.59 -17.34
CA PHE A 44 -5.46 -9.19 -18.56
C PHE A 44 -4.02 -9.71 -18.50
N ILE A 45 -3.25 -9.48 -17.42
CA ILE A 45 -1.84 -9.92 -17.39
C ILE A 45 -1.46 -10.47 -16.03
N TYR A 46 -1.38 -11.80 -15.94
CA TYR A 46 -0.98 -12.59 -14.78
C TYR A 46 0.52 -12.46 -14.41
N ASN A 47 1.30 -11.64 -15.12
CA ASN A 47 2.77 -11.59 -15.01
C ASN A 47 3.41 -10.18 -14.99
N THR A 48 2.65 -9.09 -14.96
CA THR A 48 3.21 -7.73 -14.86
C THR A 48 3.01 -7.11 -13.48
N ILE A 49 3.24 -7.90 -12.43
CA ILE A 49 3.56 -7.32 -11.13
C ILE A 49 5.01 -6.86 -11.25
N GLY A 50 5.24 -5.57 -11.43
CA GLY A 50 6.58 -5.02 -11.36
C GLY A 50 7.24 -5.44 -10.04
N CYS A 51 8.47 -5.98 -10.10
CA CYS A 51 9.22 -6.45 -8.93
C CYS A 51 9.77 -5.28 -8.08
N TYR A 52 8.91 -4.32 -7.74
CA TYR A 52 9.27 -3.14 -6.95
C TYR A 52 8.16 -2.76 -5.98
N ARG A 53 8.58 -2.23 -4.83
CA ARG A 53 7.71 -1.69 -3.78
C ARG A 53 7.39 -0.23 -4.05
N VAL A 54 6.17 0.21 -3.75
CA VAL A 54 5.74 1.59 -3.99
C VAL A 54 5.52 2.30 -2.66
N ASN A 55 6.34 3.31 -2.37
CA ASN A 55 6.09 4.21 -1.23
C ASN A 55 5.43 5.50 -1.70
N TYR A 56 4.29 5.81 -1.11
CA TYR A 56 3.55 7.03 -1.37
C TYR A 56 3.90 8.14 -0.37
N ASP A 57 3.54 9.37 -0.68
CA ASP A 57 3.59 10.46 0.29
C ASP A 57 2.46 10.32 1.33
N ALA A 58 2.54 11.09 2.41
CA ALA A 58 1.56 11.02 3.49
C ALA A 58 0.12 11.32 3.03
N LYS A 59 -0.03 12.22 2.04
CA LYS A 59 -1.35 12.59 1.51
C LYS A 59 -1.98 11.41 0.77
N ASN A 60 -1.25 10.75 -0.11
CA ASN A 60 -1.77 9.62 -0.86
C ASN A 60 -1.97 8.39 0.03
N TRP A 61 -1.12 8.15 1.03
CA TRP A 61 -1.38 7.13 2.05
C TRP A 61 -2.71 7.37 2.77
N ASN A 62 -2.97 8.59 3.24
CA ASN A 62 -4.24 8.92 3.90
C ASN A 62 -5.46 8.70 2.99
N ARG A 63 -5.36 9.05 1.71
CA ARG A 63 -6.45 8.85 0.75
C ARG A 63 -6.68 7.37 0.42
N LEU A 64 -5.60 6.59 0.28
CA LEU A 64 -5.67 5.13 0.14
C LEU A 64 -6.36 4.51 1.36
N THR A 65 -5.97 4.91 2.57
CA THR A 65 -6.61 4.48 3.82
C THR A 65 -8.10 4.79 3.82
N HIS A 66 -8.50 5.99 3.40
CA HIS A 66 -9.91 6.38 3.32
C HIS A 66 -10.68 5.52 2.31
N CYS A 67 -10.10 5.26 1.13
CA CYS A 67 -10.73 4.41 0.13
C CYS A 67 -10.89 2.97 0.62
N LEU A 68 -9.82 2.39 1.19
CA LEU A 68 -9.80 1.02 1.72
C LEU A 68 -10.80 0.83 2.86
N ASN A 69 -10.95 1.79 3.76
CA ASN A 69 -11.93 1.73 4.86
C ASN A 69 -13.35 2.12 4.43
N SER A 70 -13.59 2.44 3.16
CA SER A 70 -14.92 2.75 2.64
C SER A 70 -15.62 1.49 2.09
N LYS A 71 -16.92 1.61 1.82
CA LYS A 71 -17.68 0.59 1.08
C LYS A 71 -17.21 0.34 -0.36
N PHE A 72 -16.27 1.15 -0.87
CA PHE A 72 -15.76 1.07 -2.24
C PHE A 72 -14.42 0.34 -2.35
N PHE A 73 -13.90 -0.23 -1.26
CA PHE A 73 -12.61 -0.94 -1.26
C PHE A 73 -12.53 -2.05 -2.31
N GLY A 74 -13.66 -2.71 -2.61
CA GLY A 74 -13.75 -3.75 -3.65
C GLY A 74 -13.50 -3.25 -5.08
N LYS A 75 -13.42 -1.93 -5.30
CA LYS A 75 -12.95 -1.36 -6.58
C LYS A 75 -11.44 -1.54 -6.78
N ILE A 76 -10.68 -1.71 -5.70
CA ILE A 76 -9.25 -2.03 -5.76
C ILE A 76 -9.14 -3.54 -5.88
N HIS A 77 -8.42 -4.03 -6.89
CA HIS A 77 -8.26 -5.45 -7.13
C HIS A 77 -7.62 -6.14 -5.91
N VAL A 78 -8.05 -7.37 -5.60
CA VAL A 78 -7.61 -8.11 -4.41
C VAL A 78 -6.08 -8.24 -4.30
N LEU A 79 -5.40 -8.44 -5.43
CA LEU A 79 -3.93 -8.52 -5.47
C LEU A 79 -3.25 -7.19 -5.15
N ASP A 80 -3.88 -6.06 -5.48
CA ASP A 80 -3.35 -4.75 -5.11
C ASP A 80 -3.61 -4.44 -3.64
N ARG A 81 -4.77 -4.84 -3.11
CA ARG A 81 -5.06 -4.74 -1.66
C ARG A 81 -4.04 -5.53 -0.84
N ALA A 82 -3.67 -6.72 -1.31
CA ALA A 82 -2.59 -7.51 -0.73
C ALA A 82 -1.24 -6.78 -0.78
N LYS A 83 -0.83 -6.28 -1.95
CA LYS A 83 0.42 -5.51 -2.11
C LYS A 83 0.48 -4.29 -1.19
N ILE A 84 -0.62 -3.55 -1.05
CA ILE A 84 -0.69 -2.37 -0.19
C ILE A 84 -0.34 -2.74 1.26
N ILE A 85 -0.88 -3.85 1.79
CA ILE A 85 -0.55 -4.33 3.14
C ILE A 85 0.92 -4.75 3.26
N ASP A 86 1.45 -5.47 2.27
CA ASP A 86 2.86 -5.91 2.27
C ASP A 86 3.82 -4.72 2.23
N ASP A 87 3.58 -3.75 1.34
CA ASP A 87 4.40 -2.55 1.20
C ASP A 87 4.31 -1.65 2.43
N ALA A 88 3.10 -1.43 2.96
CA ALA A 88 2.91 -0.63 4.16
C ALA A 88 3.67 -1.24 5.36
N PHE A 89 3.64 -2.57 5.51
CA PHE A 89 4.40 -3.26 6.56
C PHE A 89 5.91 -3.14 6.36
N HIS A 90 6.39 -3.32 5.13
CA HIS A 90 7.82 -3.13 4.83
C HIS A 90 8.29 -1.70 5.16
N PHE A 91 7.50 -0.69 4.82
CA PHE A 91 7.85 0.69 5.14
C PHE A 91 7.73 1.01 6.62
N LEU A 92 6.82 0.37 7.35
CA LEU A 92 6.79 0.42 8.82
C LEU A 92 8.10 -0.13 9.40
N MET A 93 8.49 -1.34 8.98
CA MET A 93 9.70 -2.01 9.51
C MET A 93 11.00 -1.28 9.14
N THR A 94 11.00 -0.48 8.07
CA THR A 94 12.16 0.31 7.62
C THR A 94 12.16 1.76 8.11
N GLY A 95 11.22 2.14 8.99
CA GLY A 95 11.15 3.51 9.53
C GLY A 95 10.64 4.56 8.54
N ARG A 96 10.05 4.14 7.42
CA ARG A 96 9.61 5.00 6.30
C ARG A 96 8.10 5.23 6.26
N LEU A 97 7.34 4.55 7.11
CA LEU A 97 5.91 4.75 7.31
C LEU A 97 5.62 4.80 8.80
N ASN A 98 4.76 5.74 9.21
CA ASN A 98 4.33 5.82 10.61
C ASN A 98 3.43 4.64 10.97
N SER A 99 3.66 4.03 12.14
CA SER A 99 2.83 2.96 12.70
C SER A 99 1.32 3.26 12.69
N THR A 100 0.90 4.49 12.98
CA THR A 100 -0.52 4.88 12.94
C THR A 100 -1.10 4.70 11.55
N VAL A 101 -0.37 5.08 10.50
CA VAL A 101 -0.82 4.92 9.11
C VAL A 101 -0.95 3.44 8.75
N PHE A 102 0.00 2.61 9.16
CA PHE A 102 -0.10 1.16 8.95
C PHE A 102 -1.32 0.55 9.64
N VAL A 103 -1.57 0.93 10.90
CA VAL A 103 -2.74 0.47 11.66
C VAL A 103 -4.04 0.89 10.95
N ASP A 104 -4.14 2.15 10.54
CA ASP A 104 -5.33 2.67 9.85
C ASP A 104 -5.58 1.97 8.50
N ILE A 105 -4.52 1.65 7.76
CA ILE A 105 -4.62 0.83 6.54
C ILE A 105 -5.12 -0.57 6.93
N SER A 106 -4.47 -1.24 7.87
CA SER A 106 -4.80 -2.63 8.24
C SER A 106 -6.25 -2.81 8.70
N HIS A 107 -6.89 -1.76 9.21
CA HIS A 107 -8.28 -1.78 9.65
C HIS A 107 -9.26 -2.21 8.53
N TYR A 108 -8.97 -1.93 7.25
CA TYR A 108 -9.86 -2.34 6.17
C TYR A 108 -10.02 -3.86 6.06
N LEU A 109 -9.02 -4.63 6.49
CA LEU A 109 -9.06 -6.09 6.40
C LEU A 109 -10.28 -6.65 7.15
N TRP A 110 -10.78 -5.96 8.18
CA TRP A 110 -11.99 -6.34 8.90
C TRP A 110 -13.22 -6.53 7.99
N GLN A 111 -13.31 -5.77 6.91
CA GLN A 111 -14.42 -5.85 5.94
C GLN A 111 -14.09 -6.67 4.69
N ASP A 112 -12.85 -7.12 4.52
CA ASP A 112 -12.40 -7.92 3.38
C ASP A 112 -12.49 -9.41 3.72
N THR A 113 -13.17 -10.19 2.88
CA THR A 113 -13.30 -11.64 3.04
C THR A 113 -12.38 -12.43 2.12
N ASP A 114 -11.64 -11.75 1.23
CA ASP A 114 -10.73 -12.40 0.31
C ASP A 114 -9.44 -12.84 1.02
N TYR A 115 -9.17 -14.16 1.03
CA TYR A 115 -7.95 -14.72 1.62
C TYR A 115 -6.66 -14.11 1.06
N ILE A 116 -6.64 -13.79 -0.23
CA ILE A 116 -5.49 -13.19 -0.92
C ILE A 116 -5.12 -11.84 -0.30
N ALA A 117 -6.11 -11.01 0.06
CA ALA A 117 -5.87 -9.73 0.71
C ALA A 117 -5.32 -9.88 2.13
N TRP A 118 -5.75 -10.93 2.86
CA TRP A 118 -5.29 -11.24 4.21
C TRP A 118 -3.92 -11.89 4.29
N TYR A 119 -3.49 -12.60 3.24
CA TYR A 119 -2.26 -13.38 3.24
C TYR A 119 -1.02 -12.59 3.71
N PRO A 120 -0.76 -11.36 3.22
CA PRO A 120 0.36 -10.54 3.71
C PRO A 120 0.26 -10.23 5.20
N MET A 121 -0.94 -9.96 5.72
CA MET A 121 -1.12 -9.69 7.14
C MET A 121 -0.74 -10.90 8.00
N PHE A 122 -1.12 -12.12 7.59
CA PHE A 122 -0.70 -13.32 8.31
C PHE A 122 0.83 -13.49 8.32
N LYS A 123 1.49 -13.23 7.19
CA LYS A 123 2.97 -13.27 7.11
C LYS A 123 3.61 -12.19 7.99
N ASN A 124 3.03 -11.00 8.04
CA ASN A 124 3.51 -9.91 8.88
C ASN A 124 3.39 -10.25 10.37
N LEU A 125 2.23 -10.78 10.79
CA LEU A 125 1.99 -11.23 12.17
C LEU A 125 2.92 -12.38 12.56
N GLU A 126 3.14 -13.34 11.68
CA GLU A 126 4.12 -14.42 11.87
C GLU A 126 5.53 -13.85 12.08
N TYR A 127 5.95 -12.88 11.25
CA TYR A 127 7.24 -12.24 11.35
C TYR A 127 7.45 -11.52 12.69
N ILE A 128 6.45 -10.76 13.16
CA ILE A 128 6.55 -10.02 14.44
C ILE A 128 6.15 -10.85 15.67
N SER A 129 5.66 -12.08 15.50
CA SER A 129 5.18 -12.91 16.62
C SER A 129 6.26 -13.11 17.70
N GLY A 130 7.52 -13.27 17.28
CA GLY A 130 8.65 -13.40 18.18
C GLY A 130 8.95 -12.14 18.99
N PHE A 131 8.56 -10.95 18.53
CA PHE A 131 8.72 -9.70 19.29
C PHE A 131 7.77 -9.68 20.50
N PHE A 132 6.52 -10.13 20.33
CA PHE A 132 5.52 -10.13 21.40
C PHE A 132 5.73 -11.20 22.48
N ALA A 133 6.65 -12.14 22.26
CA ALA A 133 7.00 -13.15 23.27
C ALA A 133 7.78 -12.58 24.46
N TYR A 134 8.31 -11.35 24.34
CA TYR A 134 9.17 -10.73 25.34
C TYR A 134 8.43 -9.61 26.11
N PRO A 135 8.41 -9.62 27.46
CA PRO A 135 7.72 -8.60 28.25
C PRO A 135 8.17 -7.15 27.96
N GLU A 136 9.41 -6.97 27.52
CA GLU A 136 10.00 -5.69 27.14
C GLU A 136 9.30 -5.05 25.93
N SER A 137 8.62 -5.85 25.10
CA SER A 137 7.83 -5.36 23.97
C SER A 137 6.65 -4.49 24.39
N ALA A 138 6.18 -4.63 25.64
CA ALA A 138 5.10 -3.80 26.20
C ALA A 138 5.57 -2.38 26.55
N TYR A 139 6.87 -2.19 26.74
CA TYR A 139 7.47 -0.92 27.19
C TYR A 139 8.26 -0.20 26.11
N SER A 140 8.67 -0.90 25.06
CA SER A 140 9.16 -0.25 23.84
C SER A 140 7.97 -0.05 22.90
N PRO A 141 7.56 1.19 22.59
CA PRO A 141 6.89 1.39 21.31
C PRO A 141 7.83 0.79 20.26
N ILE A 142 7.28 0.14 19.23
CA ILE A 142 8.07 -0.22 18.05
C ILE A 142 8.86 1.04 17.70
N LYS A 143 10.17 1.03 17.97
CA LYS A 143 11.02 2.19 17.73
C LYS A 143 11.32 2.15 16.23
N VAL A 144 10.36 2.71 15.51
CA VAL A 144 10.42 3.22 14.14
C VAL A 144 11.56 4.22 14.02
#